data_AF-A0A837ZQA4-F1
#
_entry.id   AF-A0A837ZQA4-F1
#
_cell.length_a   1.000
_cell.length_b   1.000
_cell.length_c   1.000
_cell.angle_alpha   90.00
_cell.angle_beta   90.00
_cell.angle_gamma   90.00
#
_symmetry.space_group_name_H-M   'P 1'
#
loop_
_entity.id
_entity.type
_entity.pdbx_description
1 polymer ?
#
loop_
_entity_poly.entity_id
_entity_poly.type
_entity_poly.pdbx_seq_one_letter_code
_entity_poly.pdbx_strand_id
1 'polypeptide(L)'
;MRAAVLLSVFLLVAACAPVGPGTDVAATNPCDVGQYWTRYYNNTDQSGTAVLARCEYSVGGHFTGSPAPWVNADGFSVDATGSIRFPVAGEYRIASMSGGVVARVWLDGEQIFDHADTRDWGTDLATRNVEAGVHTIRVSFLNAGGPAVQEFSVSQTARGPVSTNGNYFAANSFLNQPLPPNPPVDPRSPYWVAALLNNPSIKTIDVNEDIWTTAVYHAPAGTPTRAVTVRNSGKSIDVPYLPHYRPTQDSDAHIAIIDDTNGCEYEFQSFATESMSAIAQATYRVDTGSGGHVSGPAHSGGELSYLAGLITPEDVQGGVIDHALRFAIPINAPTYVYPGTRSDGTVPDGVPEGIRIQLDPSLDLRTLNLSPFQRMVATALQKYGAFDADVAKSFSLTARSVIDGTRYPTHIEDLPRELIGQLRFLTPSISSTDIQLDTADDGVCKQQR
;
A
#
# COMPACT_ATOMS: atom_id res chain seq x y z
N MET A 1 -48.89 -26.86 74.53
CA MET A 1 -48.72 -25.38 74.61
C MET A 1 -47.25 -25.08 74.92
N ARG A 2 -46.68 -24.08 74.22
CA ARG A 2 -45.30 -23.56 74.30
C ARG A 2 -44.27 -24.44 73.57
N ALA A 3 -43.88 -24.14 72.32
CA ALA A 3 -43.12 -23.00 71.78
C ALA A 3 -41.64 -23.37 71.54
N ALA A 4 -41.34 -23.63 70.26
CA ALA A 4 -40.18 -23.24 69.46
C ALA A 4 -38.77 -23.21 70.10
N VAL A 5 -37.82 -23.89 69.45
CA VAL A 5 -36.69 -23.25 68.73
C VAL A 5 -36.30 -24.15 67.54
N LEU A 6 -36.50 -23.65 66.31
CA LEU A 6 -35.89 -24.17 65.08
C LEU A 6 -34.44 -23.69 65.02
N LEU A 7 -33.49 -24.59 64.77
CA LEU A 7 -32.15 -24.23 64.32
C LEU A 7 -31.94 -24.79 62.92
N SER A 8 -32.36 -24.02 61.91
CA SER A 8 -32.11 -24.30 60.50
C SER A 8 -30.67 -23.92 60.18
N VAL A 9 -29.80 -24.92 60.00
CA VAL A 9 -28.47 -24.72 59.42
C VAL A 9 -28.68 -24.46 57.92
N PHE A 10 -28.53 -23.21 57.48
CA PHE A 10 -28.42 -22.88 56.06
C PHE A 10 -27.05 -23.34 55.57
N LEU A 11 -27.01 -24.46 54.85
CA LEU A 11 -25.88 -24.78 53.99
C LEU A 11 -25.91 -23.79 52.82
N LEU A 12 -24.98 -22.83 52.78
CA LEU A 12 -24.73 -22.03 51.59
C LEU A 12 -24.09 -22.94 50.54
N VAL A 13 -24.90 -23.55 49.69
CA VAL A 13 -24.43 -24.08 48.41
C VAL A 13 -24.33 -22.86 47.50
N ALA A 14 -23.12 -22.31 47.37
CA ALA A 14 -22.80 -21.42 46.26
C ALA A 14 -22.92 -22.26 44.98
N ALA A 15 -24.09 -22.20 44.35
CA ALA A 15 -24.24 -22.65 42.98
C ALA A 15 -23.40 -21.71 42.13
N CYS A 16 -22.20 -22.15 41.75
CA CYS A 16 -21.56 -21.69 40.53
C CYS A 16 -22.58 -21.90 39.41
N ALA A 17 -23.22 -20.83 38.97
CA ALA A 17 -23.82 -20.83 37.65
C ALA A 17 -22.68 -21.15 36.67
N PRO A 18 -22.83 -22.14 35.77
CA PRO A 18 -21.89 -22.27 34.68
C PRO A 18 -21.99 -20.97 33.89
N VAL A 19 -20.90 -20.20 33.90
CA VAL A 19 -20.64 -19.20 32.87
C VAL A 19 -20.82 -19.96 31.56
N GLY A 20 -21.88 -19.65 30.82
CA GLY A 20 -22.10 -20.22 29.50
C GLY A 20 -20.83 -20.00 28.65
N PRO A 21 -20.49 -20.91 27.74
CA PRO A 21 -19.40 -20.66 26.82
C PRO A 21 -19.69 -19.32 26.14
N GLY A 22 -18.67 -18.45 26.14
CA GLY A 22 -18.76 -17.11 25.58
C GLY A 22 -19.47 -17.15 24.24
N THR A 23 -20.39 -16.21 24.04
CA THR A 23 -20.96 -15.96 22.73
C THR A 23 -19.83 -15.56 21.80
N ASP A 24 -19.38 -16.57 21.07
CA ASP A 24 -18.66 -16.56 19.81
C ASP A 24 -18.64 -15.19 19.13
N VAL A 25 -17.56 -14.45 19.29
CA VAL A 25 -17.20 -13.34 18.38
C VAL A 25 -16.33 -13.89 17.23
N ALA A 26 -15.99 -15.18 17.27
CA ALA A 26 -15.22 -15.89 16.24
C ALA A 26 -16.07 -16.82 15.33
N ALA A 27 -17.34 -17.06 15.62
CA ALA A 27 -18.31 -17.61 14.67
C ALA A 27 -19.21 -16.46 14.19
N THR A 28 -19.13 -15.92 12.99
CA THR A 28 -18.77 -16.52 11.71
C THR A 28 -18.19 -15.41 10.82
N ASN A 29 -16.89 -15.13 10.86
CA ASN A 29 -16.26 -14.39 9.77
C ASN A 29 -16.34 -15.29 8.52
N PRO A 30 -17.13 -14.97 7.49
CA PRO A 30 -17.25 -15.83 6.31
C PRO A 30 -16.03 -15.74 5.38
N CYS A 31 -15.09 -14.84 5.69
CA CYS A 31 -13.92 -14.56 4.87
C CYS A 31 -12.74 -15.44 5.25
N ASP A 32 -11.85 -15.64 4.29
CA ASP A 32 -10.61 -16.36 4.51
C ASP A 32 -9.65 -15.55 5.41
N VAL A 33 -8.69 -16.25 6.03
CA VAL A 33 -7.61 -15.58 6.77
C VAL A 33 -6.86 -14.64 5.82
N GLY A 34 -6.65 -13.39 6.26
CA GLY A 34 -6.09 -12.31 5.44
C GLY A 34 -7.13 -11.40 4.78
N GLN A 35 -8.42 -11.68 4.96
CA GLN A 35 -9.53 -10.83 4.53
C GLN A 35 -10.31 -10.26 5.72
N TYR A 36 -11.03 -9.18 5.45
CA TYR A 36 -11.95 -8.50 6.35
C TYR A 36 -13.38 -8.73 5.87
N TRP A 37 -14.26 -9.16 6.78
CA TRP A 37 -15.70 -9.07 6.57
C TRP A 37 -16.14 -7.63 6.79
N THR A 38 -16.28 -6.89 5.70
CA THR A 38 -16.63 -5.48 5.69
C THR A 38 -18.13 -5.30 5.49
N ARG A 39 -18.78 -4.61 6.44
CA ARG A 39 -20.21 -4.28 6.41
C ARG A 39 -20.41 -2.78 6.29
N TYR A 40 -21.26 -2.37 5.36
CA TYR A 40 -21.59 -0.96 5.10
C TYR A 40 -23.05 -0.67 5.49
N TYR A 41 -23.28 0.50 6.06
CA TYR A 41 -24.57 0.94 6.56
C TYR A 41 -24.90 2.35 6.04
N ASN A 42 -26.17 2.60 5.74
CA ASN A 42 -26.69 3.91 5.34
C ASN A 42 -27.15 4.75 6.55
N ASN A 43 -26.36 4.68 7.62
CA ASN A 43 -26.48 5.48 8.84
C ASN A 43 -25.09 5.58 9.50
N THR A 44 -24.95 6.49 10.48
CA THR A 44 -23.69 6.71 11.19
C THR A 44 -23.58 5.94 12.51
N ASP A 45 -24.61 5.21 12.92
CA ASP A 45 -24.68 4.49 14.19
C ASP A 45 -24.59 2.97 14.04
N GLN A 46 -24.36 2.48 12.81
CA GLN A 46 -24.28 1.06 12.45
C GLN A 46 -25.53 0.26 12.89
N SER A 47 -26.69 0.93 12.97
CA SER A 47 -27.94 0.30 13.38
C SER A 47 -28.59 -0.48 12.23
N GLY A 48 -29.35 -1.52 12.59
CA GLY A 48 -30.11 -2.33 11.63
C GLY A 48 -29.25 -3.26 10.77
N THR A 49 -29.73 -3.55 9.57
CA THR A 49 -29.06 -4.46 8.62
C THR A 49 -28.12 -3.69 7.70
N ALA A 50 -26.90 -4.19 7.53
CA ALA A 50 -25.95 -3.65 6.56
C ALA A 50 -26.55 -3.69 5.14
N VAL A 51 -26.38 -2.62 4.37
CA VAL A 51 -26.85 -2.53 2.97
C VAL A 51 -25.94 -3.27 2.01
N LEU A 52 -24.68 -3.47 2.40
CA LEU A 52 -23.68 -4.26 1.69
C LEU A 52 -22.79 -4.96 2.71
N ALA A 53 -22.45 -6.22 2.46
CA ALA A 53 -21.44 -6.94 3.22
C ALA A 53 -20.64 -7.87 2.31
N ARG A 54 -19.31 -7.82 2.38
CA ARG A 54 -18.42 -8.62 1.52
C ARG A 54 -17.03 -8.79 2.15
N CYS A 55 -16.27 -9.75 1.61
CA CYS A 55 -14.88 -9.94 1.98
C CYS A 55 -13.97 -9.01 1.19
N GLU A 56 -13.08 -8.31 1.89
CA GLU A 56 -12.12 -7.35 1.32
C GLU A 56 -10.70 -7.64 1.83
N TYR A 57 -9.68 -7.31 1.03
CA TYR A 57 -8.27 -7.60 1.37
C TYR A 57 -7.58 -6.47 2.17
N SER A 58 -8.28 -5.35 2.32
CA SER A 58 -7.85 -4.13 3.02
C SER A 58 -9.10 -3.46 3.59
N VAL A 59 -8.92 -2.38 4.37
CA VAL A 59 -10.04 -1.63 4.92
C VAL A 59 -9.95 -0.17 4.51
N GLY A 60 -10.98 0.30 3.82
CA GLY A 60 -11.17 1.72 3.51
C GLY A 60 -10.61 2.14 2.14
N GLY A 61 -10.28 3.42 2.02
CA GLY A 61 -9.96 4.12 0.79
C GLY A 61 -10.17 5.64 0.92
N HIS A 62 -10.03 6.33 -0.21
CA HIS A 62 -10.30 7.77 -0.34
C HIS A 62 -11.60 8.00 -1.11
N PHE A 63 -12.68 8.27 -0.38
CA PHE A 63 -14.01 8.41 -0.93
C PHE A 63 -14.40 9.88 -1.06
N THR A 64 -14.54 10.36 -2.30
CA THR A 64 -15.13 11.68 -2.61
C THR A 64 -16.64 11.62 -2.81
N GLY A 65 -17.24 10.44 -2.61
CA GLY A 65 -18.65 10.13 -2.74
C GLY A 65 -18.96 8.76 -2.16
N SER A 66 -19.91 8.03 -2.78
CA SER A 66 -20.32 6.70 -2.30
C SER A 66 -19.15 5.70 -2.36
N PRO A 67 -18.84 4.96 -1.27
CA PRO A 67 -17.73 4.01 -1.24
C PRO A 67 -17.99 2.73 -2.04
N ALA A 68 -19.26 2.41 -2.30
CA ALA A 68 -19.67 1.24 -3.06
C ALA A 68 -21.12 1.39 -3.52
N PRO A 69 -21.55 0.70 -4.60
CA PRO A 69 -22.95 0.66 -4.98
C PRO A 69 -23.87 0.38 -3.78
N TRP A 70 -25.02 1.08 -3.72
CA TRP A 70 -26.04 0.99 -2.67
C TRP A 70 -25.69 1.65 -1.32
N VAL A 71 -24.45 2.08 -1.12
CA VAL A 71 -24.05 2.88 0.04
C VAL A 71 -24.27 4.36 -0.26
N ASN A 72 -24.78 5.12 0.70
CA ASN A 72 -24.95 6.57 0.56
C ASN A 72 -23.59 7.26 0.34
N ALA A 73 -23.59 8.40 -0.35
CA ALA A 73 -22.39 9.24 -0.48
C ALA A 73 -21.97 9.88 0.85
N ASP A 74 -22.96 10.27 1.66
CA ASP A 74 -22.78 10.86 2.98
C ASP A 74 -23.60 10.08 4.02
N GLY A 75 -23.26 10.21 5.30
CA GLY A 75 -24.07 9.64 6.39
C GLY A 75 -24.03 8.11 6.42
N PHE A 76 -22.88 7.53 6.08
CA PHE A 76 -22.65 6.09 6.10
C PHE A 76 -21.69 5.68 7.22
N SER A 77 -21.67 4.39 7.52
CA SER A 77 -20.68 3.79 8.40
C SER A 77 -20.25 2.41 7.91
N VAL A 78 -19.07 2.01 8.34
CA VAL A 78 -18.40 0.76 7.94
C VAL A 78 -17.87 0.05 9.17
N ASP A 79 -18.11 -1.26 9.25
CA ASP A 79 -17.57 -2.16 10.28
C ASP A 79 -16.87 -3.34 9.60
N ALA A 80 -15.54 -3.35 9.67
CA ALA A 80 -14.69 -4.38 9.09
C ALA A 80 -14.09 -5.24 10.21
N THR A 81 -14.22 -6.57 10.10
CA THR A 81 -13.61 -7.52 11.05
C THR A 81 -12.85 -8.58 10.27
N GLY A 82 -11.55 -8.70 10.49
CA GLY A 82 -10.67 -9.63 9.80
C GLY A 82 -9.99 -10.60 10.75
N SER A 83 -9.69 -11.78 10.21
CA SER A 83 -8.81 -12.77 10.86
C SER A 83 -7.46 -12.70 10.15
N ILE A 84 -6.48 -12.06 10.78
CA ILE A 84 -5.21 -11.69 10.14
C ILE A 84 -4.07 -12.50 10.74
N ARG A 85 -3.20 -13.04 9.88
CA ARG A 85 -2.04 -13.83 10.30
C ARG A 85 -0.84 -12.94 10.56
N PHE A 86 -0.26 -13.05 11.75
CA PHE A 86 1.01 -12.46 12.13
C PHE A 86 2.08 -13.55 11.95
N PRO A 87 2.97 -13.43 10.94
CA PRO A 87 3.89 -14.52 10.58
C PRO A 87 4.94 -14.84 11.66
N VAL A 88 5.31 -13.87 12.50
CA VAL A 88 6.23 -14.06 13.63
C VAL A 88 5.74 -13.29 14.85
N ALA A 89 6.16 -13.74 16.04
CA ALA A 89 5.95 -12.97 17.25
C ALA A 89 6.91 -11.79 17.26
N GLY A 90 6.45 -10.62 17.67
CA GLY A 90 7.29 -9.44 17.73
C GLY A 90 6.50 -8.15 17.73
N GLU A 91 7.23 -7.07 17.47
CA GLU A 91 6.68 -5.73 17.48
C GLU A 91 6.05 -5.41 16.11
N TYR A 92 4.78 -5.02 16.14
CA TYR A 92 4.01 -4.59 14.99
C TYR A 92 3.54 -3.15 15.19
N ARG A 93 3.56 -2.40 14.08
CA ARG A 93 2.99 -1.06 14.00
C ARG A 93 1.61 -1.14 13.36
N ILE A 94 0.65 -0.56 14.06
CA ILE A 94 -0.73 -0.40 13.64
C ILE A 94 -0.89 1.06 13.22
N ALA A 95 -1.34 1.29 12.00
CA ALA A 95 -1.53 2.62 11.44
C ALA A 95 -2.97 2.82 10.96
N SER A 96 -3.54 3.99 11.27
CA SER A 96 -4.86 4.42 10.81
C SER A 96 -4.78 5.86 10.33
N MET A 97 -4.75 6.08 9.02
CA MET A 97 -4.91 7.40 8.42
C MET A 97 -6.40 7.69 8.26
N SER A 98 -6.85 8.81 8.83
CA SER A 98 -8.25 9.22 8.82
C SER A 98 -8.36 10.67 8.37
N GLY A 99 -9.47 11.01 7.70
CA GLY A 99 -9.82 12.38 7.33
C GLY A 99 -11.31 12.47 6.98
N GLY A 100 -12.05 13.38 7.61
CA GLY A 100 -13.51 13.48 7.39
C GLY A 100 -14.32 12.30 7.95
N VAL A 101 -13.69 11.39 8.70
CA VAL A 101 -14.33 10.24 9.35
C VAL A 101 -14.01 10.20 10.84
N VAL A 102 -14.84 9.50 11.62
CA VAL A 102 -14.50 9.04 12.98
C VAL A 102 -14.12 7.58 12.88
N ALA A 103 -12.89 7.22 13.25
CA ALA A 103 -12.35 5.86 13.12
C ALA A 103 -11.99 5.24 14.48
N ARG A 104 -12.14 3.92 14.57
CA ARG A 104 -11.79 3.10 15.74
C ARG A 104 -11.15 1.80 15.28
N VAL A 105 -10.14 1.36 16.02
CA VAL A 105 -9.37 0.14 15.70
C VAL A 105 -9.24 -0.71 16.95
N TRP A 106 -9.41 -2.02 16.79
CA TRP A 106 -9.17 -3.01 17.83
C TRP A 106 -8.27 -4.14 17.35
N LEU A 107 -7.43 -4.65 18.24
CA LEU A 107 -6.64 -5.87 18.08
C LEU A 107 -7.04 -6.82 19.21
N ASP A 108 -7.51 -8.03 18.87
CA ASP A 108 -7.98 -9.04 19.81
C ASP A 108 -9.00 -8.54 20.85
N GLY A 109 -9.83 -7.58 20.42
CA GLY A 109 -10.84 -6.94 21.26
C GLY A 109 -10.32 -5.79 22.14
N GLU A 110 -9.00 -5.61 22.25
CA GLU A 110 -8.42 -4.41 22.87
C GLU A 110 -8.53 -3.23 21.91
N GLN A 111 -9.06 -2.10 22.38
CA GLN A 111 -9.15 -0.88 21.59
C GLN A 111 -7.78 -0.20 21.51
N ILE A 112 -7.28 -0.04 20.28
CA ILE A 112 -5.99 0.58 19.98
C ILE A 112 -6.16 2.08 19.72
N PHE A 113 -7.16 2.44 18.91
CA PHE A 113 -7.48 3.83 18.58
C PHE A 113 -8.96 4.12 18.85
N ASP A 114 -9.24 5.32 19.37
CA ASP A 114 -10.59 5.86 19.53
C ASP A 114 -10.66 7.33 19.10
N HIS A 115 -10.92 7.57 17.81
CA HIS A 115 -11.11 8.93 17.30
C HIS A 115 -12.56 9.38 17.45
N ALA A 116 -13.15 9.19 18.64
CA ALA A 116 -14.56 9.47 18.89
C ALA A 116 -14.95 10.94 18.62
N ASP A 117 -13.99 11.87 18.75
CA ASP A 117 -14.28 13.30 18.90
C ASP A 117 -13.70 14.22 17.80
N THR A 118 -12.86 13.72 16.88
CA THR A 118 -12.30 14.55 15.80
C THR A 118 -12.41 13.88 14.43
N ARG A 119 -12.60 14.69 13.38
CA ARG A 119 -12.58 14.28 11.95
C ARG A 119 -11.32 14.79 11.27
N ASP A 120 -10.29 15.00 12.08
CA ASP A 120 -9.06 15.64 11.65
C ASP A 120 -8.33 14.75 10.65
N TRP A 121 -7.53 15.39 9.82
CA TRP A 121 -6.69 14.71 8.85
C TRP A 121 -5.38 14.33 9.53
N GLY A 122 -5.06 13.05 9.57
CA GLY A 122 -3.82 12.57 10.17
C GLY A 122 -3.71 11.06 10.26
N THR A 123 -2.49 10.60 10.53
CA THR A 123 -2.17 9.19 10.72
C THR A 123 -1.90 8.92 12.19
N ASP A 124 -2.69 8.03 12.79
CA ASP A 124 -2.44 7.51 14.12
C ASP A 124 -1.59 6.26 14.07
N LEU A 125 -0.59 6.21 14.94
CA LEU A 125 0.40 5.15 15.03
C LEU A 125 0.42 4.57 16.43
N ALA A 126 0.34 3.25 16.51
CA ALA A 126 0.52 2.50 17.74
C ALA A 126 1.44 1.32 17.48
N THR A 127 2.26 1.01 18.48
CA THR A 127 3.13 -0.15 18.47
C THR A 127 2.63 -1.17 19.48
N ARG A 128 2.56 -2.45 19.09
CA ARG A 128 2.15 -3.55 19.96
C ARG A 128 3.06 -4.75 19.74
N ASN A 129 3.39 -5.44 20.82
CA ASN A 129 3.94 -6.79 20.73
C ASN A 129 2.78 -7.75 20.50
N VAL A 130 2.86 -8.54 19.44
CA VAL A 130 1.84 -9.51 19.03
C VAL A 130 2.51 -10.88 18.90
N GLU A 131 1.83 -11.92 19.34
CA GLU A 131 2.29 -13.30 19.17
C GLU A 131 2.17 -13.74 17.71
N ALA A 132 2.92 -14.78 17.33
CA ALA A 132 2.72 -15.40 16.02
C ALA A 132 1.38 -16.15 16.01
N GLY A 133 0.58 -16.00 14.96
CA GLY A 133 -0.71 -16.67 14.88
C GLY A 133 -1.75 -15.90 14.11
N VAL A 134 -3.01 -16.32 14.24
CA VAL A 134 -4.15 -15.61 13.67
C VAL A 134 -4.79 -14.78 14.78
N HIS A 135 -4.91 -13.49 14.54
CA HIS A 135 -5.45 -12.50 15.46
C HIS A 135 -6.67 -11.83 14.85
N THR A 136 -7.54 -11.27 15.69
CA THR A 136 -8.72 -10.53 15.22
C THR A 136 -8.38 -9.05 15.13
N ILE A 137 -8.62 -8.46 13.96
CA ILE A 137 -8.53 -7.02 13.77
C ILE A 137 -9.91 -6.48 13.42
N ARG A 138 -10.34 -5.43 14.11
CA ARG A 138 -11.57 -4.71 13.78
C ARG A 138 -11.24 -3.26 13.49
N VAL A 139 -11.80 -2.74 12.40
CA VAL A 139 -11.70 -1.34 12.01
C VAL A 139 -13.12 -0.85 11.74
N SER A 140 -13.52 0.21 12.44
CA SER A 140 -14.83 0.83 12.29
C SER A 140 -14.64 2.28 11.95
N PHE A 141 -15.37 2.79 10.95
CA PHE A 141 -15.37 4.22 10.65
C PHE A 141 -16.74 4.71 10.20
N LEU A 142 -17.01 5.99 10.40
CA LEU A 142 -18.25 6.64 9.95
C LEU A 142 -17.95 7.99 9.31
N ASN A 143 -18.72 8.32 8.27
CA ASN A 143 -18.71 9.62 7.62
C ASN A 143 -20.07 10.29 7.82
N ALA A 144 -20.07 11.51 8.35
CA ALA A 144 -21.30 12.30 8.47
C ALA A 144 -21.61 13.09 7.18
N GLY A 145 -20.58 13.42 6.41
CA GLY A 145 -20.69 14.00 5.08
C GLY A 145 -19.36 14.55 4.57
N GLY A 146 -19.29 14.80 3.27
CA GLY A 146 -18.08 15.26 2.59
C GLY A 146 -17.05 14.13 2.39
N PRO A 147 -15.86 14.44 1.87
CA PRO A 147 -14.83 13.45 1.61
C PRO A 147 -14.48 12.62 2.86
N ALA A 148 -14.29 11.33 2.66
CA ALA A 148 -14.00 10.36 3.70
C ALA A 148 -12.73 9.60 3.33
N VAL A 149 -11.70 9.71 4.17
CA VAL A 149 -10.46 8.95 4.07
C VAL A 149 -10.37 8.02 5.26
N GLN A 150 -10.22 6.72 4.98
CA GLN A 150 -9.78 5.76 5.98
C GLN A 150 -8.80 4.77 5.35
N GLU A 151 -7.59 4.71 5.88
CA GLU A 151 -6.53 3.86 5.36
C GLU A 151 -5.83 3.18 6.52
N PHE A 152 -5.69 1.85 6.44
CA PHE A 152 -5.33 1.01 7.56
C PHE A 152 -4.24 0.03 7.16
N SER A 153 -3.25 -0.14 8.04
CA SER A 153 -2.25 -1.19 7.89
C SER A 153 -1.73 -1.67 9.24
N VAL A 154 -1.28 -2.93 9.28
CA VAL A 154 -0.49 -3.47 10.39
C VAL A 154 0.76 -4.08 9.82
N SER A 155 1.94 -3.59 10.18
CA SER A 155 3.21 -4.00 9.60
C SER A 155 4.25 -4.34 10.66
N GLN A 156 5.22 -5.17 10.30
CA GLN A 156 6.35 -5.45 11.19
C GLN A 156 7.25 -4.23 11.31
N THR A 157 7.74 -3.95 12.52
CA THR A 157 8.73 -2.87 12.72
C THR A 157 10.16 -3.30 12.45
N ALA A 158 10.44 -4.61 12.50
CA ALA A 158 11.73 -5.18 12.20
C ALA A 158 12.10 -4.96 10.73
N ARG A 159 13.38 -4.68 10.46
CA ARG A 159 13.89 -4.51 9.09
C ARG A 159 13.98 -5.84 8.35
N GLY A 160 13.86 -5.77 7.02
CA GLY A 160 14.13 -6.92 6.16
C GLY A 160 15.63 -7.25 6.08
N PRO A 161 15.98 -8.48 5.68
CA PRO A 161 17.35 -8.83 5.30
C PRO A 161 17.89 -7.92 4.21
N VAL A 162 19.17 -7.54 4.35
CA VAL A 162 19.90 -6.71 3.39
C VAL A 162 19.86 -7.35 2.00
N SER A 163 19.48 -6.58 0.98
CA SER A 163 19.70 -6.95 -0.41
C SER A 163 21.07 -6.49 -0.91
N THR A 164 21.67 -7.27 -1.80
CA THR A 164 22.97 -6.96 -2.41
C THR A 164 22.96 -7.14 -3.93
N ASN A 165 21.77 -7.25 -4.54
CA ASN A 165 21.63 -7.50 -5.98
C ASN A 165 21.35 -6.24 -6.81
N GLY A 166 21.17 -5.08 -6.16
CA GLY A 166 20.91 -3.80 -6.83
C GLY A 166 19.44 -3.37 -6.85
N ASN A 167 18.50 -4.18 -6.38
CA ASN A 167 17.07 -3.93 -6.53
C ASN A 167 16.47 -2.97 -5.46
N TYR A 168 17.27 -2.02 -4.99
CA TYR A 168 16.99 -0.97 -4.00
C TYR A 168 16.39 -1.36 -2.65
N PHE A 169 15.71 -2.49 -2.47
CA PHE A 169 14.96 -2.84 -1.25
C PHE A 169 15.37 -4.18 -0.69
N ALA A 170 14.87 -4.52 0.50
CA ALA A 170 15.20 -5.76 1.21
C ALA A 170 15.08 -7.02 0.34
N ALA A 171 15.91 -8.02 0.63
CA ALA A 171 15.90 -9.27 -0.12
C ALA A 171 14.52 -9.97 -0.06
N ASN A 172 13.78 -9.78 1.03
CA ASN A 172 12.41 -10.29 1.21
C ASN A 172 11.31 -9.29 0.81
N SER A 173 11.65 -8.11 0.26
CA SER A 173 10.66 -7.15 -0.23
C SER A 173 9.72 -7.81 -1.25
N PHE A 174 8.44 -7.44 -1.25
CA PHE A 174 7.48 -7.89 -2.26
C PHE A 174 7.93 -7.61 -3.71
N LEU A 175 8.83 -6.63 -3.90
CA LEU A 175 9.47 -6.32 -5.18
C LEU A 175 10.51 -7.37 -5.57
N ASN A 176 11.25 -7.91 -4.61
CA ASN A 176 12.36 -8.82 -4.82
C ASN A 176 11.97 -10.29 -4.70
N GLN A 177 10.66 -10.57 -4.67
CA GLN A 177 10.13 -11.93 -4.62
C GLN A 177 9.47 -12.29 -5.96
N PRO A 178 9.80 -13.47 -6.54
CA PRO A 178 9.07 -13.97 -7.69
C PRO A 178 7.61 -14.24 -7.33
N LEU A 179 6.77 -14.30 -8.36
CA LEU A 179 5.40 -14.77 -8.18
C LEU A 179 5.40 -16.22 -7.70
N PRO A 180 4.47 -16.60 -6.79
CA PRO A 180 4.31 -18.00 -6.43
C PRO A 180 3.87 -18.81 -7.67
N PRO A 181 4.11 -20.14 -7.70
CA PRO A 181 3.62 -20.97 -8.78
C PRO A 181 2.09 -20.89 -8.91
N ASN A 182 1.58 -20.65 -10.11
CA ASN A 182 0.14 -20.57 -10.42
C ASN A 182 -0.66 -19.64 -9.48
N PRO A 183 -0.31 -18.34 -9.40
CA PRO A 183 -1.03 -17.42 -8.54
C PRO A 183 -2.51 -17.33 -8.96
N PRO A 184 -3.46 -17.27 -8.02
CA PRO A 184 -4.87 -17.10 -8.35
C PRO A 184 -5.10 -15.78 -9.09
N VAL A 185 -6.00 -15.82 -10.07
CA VAL A 185 -6.39 -14.67 -10.89
C VAL A 185 -7.63 -14.04 -10.26
N ASP A 186 -7.63 -12.71 -10.09
CA ASP A 186 -8.81 -11.99 -9.61
C ASP A 186 -9.97 -12.19 -10.60
N PRO A 187 -11.17 -12.54 -10.14
CA PRO A 187 -12.33 -12.76 -11.02
C PRO A 187 -12.71 -11.52 -11.84
N ARG A 188 -12.29 -10.31 -11.44
CA ARG A 188 -12.49 -9.06 -12.18
C ARG A 188 -11.44 -8.83 -13.26
N SER A 189 -10.38 -9.64 -13.33
CA SER A 189 -9.29 -9.48 -14.30
C SER A 189 -9.79 -9.33 -15.75
N PRO A 190 -10.74 -10.14 -16.27
CA PRO A 190 -11.23 -9.96 -17.65
C PRO A 190 -11.89 -8.59 -17.87
N TYR A 191 -12.58 -8.06 -16.86
CA TYR A 191 -13.22 -6.75 -16.93
C TYR A 191 -12.19 -5.63 -16.95
N TRP A 192 -11.19 -5.66 -16.07
CA TRP A 192 -10.14 -4.64 -16.03
C TRP A 192 -9.24 -4.67 -17.28
N VAL A 193 -8.88 -5.85 -17.78
CA VAL A 193 -8.16 -5.99 -19.06
C VAL A 193 -8.96 -5.39 -20.21
N ALA A 194 -10.26 -5.68 -20.29
CA ALA A 194 -11.13 -5.09 -21.30
C ALA A 194 -11.25 -3.57 -21.15
N ALA A 195 -11.33 -3.05 -19.92
CA ALA A 195 -11.37 -1.61 -19.65
C ALA A 195 -10.10 -0.90 -20.13
N LEU A 196 -8.92 -1.49 -19.89
CA LEU A 196 -7.64 -0.97 -20.41
C LEU A 196 -7.58 -1.01 -21.94
N LEU A 197 -7.96 -2.13 -22.56
CA LEU A 197 -7.98 -2.26 -24.03
C LEU A 197 -8.97 -1.31 -24.72
N ASN A 198 -10.08 -0.98 -24.06
CA ASN A 198 -11.08 -0.05 -24.57
C ASN A 198 -10.78 1.41 -24.24
N ASN A 199 -9.80 1.69 -23.37
CA ASN A 199 -9.42 3.05 -23.03
C ASN A 199 -8.69 3.72 -24.23
N PRO A 200 -9.21 4.82 -24.77
CA PRO A 200 -8.64 5.46 -25.96
C PRO A 200 -7.29 6.14 -25.70
N SER A 201 -6.93 6.42 -24.45
CA SER A 201 -5.64 7.03 -24.10
C SER A 201 -4.49 6.02 -24.15
N ILE A 202 -4.78 4.73 -23.97
CA ILE A 202 -3.76 3.67 -23.96
C ILE A 202 -3.45 3.26 -25.41
N LYS A 203 -2.25 3.63 -25.89
CA LYS A 203 -1.76 3.28 -27.24
C LYS A 203 -0.76 2.15 -27.23
N THR A 204 -0.05 2.02 -26.12
CA THR A 204 1.05 1.09 -25.83
C THR A 204 1.02 0.82 -24.33
N ILE A 205 1.92 -0.05 -23.84
CA ILE A 205 2.32 -0.01 -22.43
C ILE A 205 3.59 0.83 -22.41
N ASP A 206 3.47 2.07 -21.95
CA ASP A 206 4.52 3.07 -22.02
C ASP A 206 5.65 2.71 -21.04
N VAL A 207 6.91 3.02 -21.36
CA VAL A 207 8.03 2.88 -20.41
C VAL A 207 8.70 4.23 -20.24
N ASN A 208 8.39 4.92 -19.14
CA ASN A 208 8.89 6.26 -18.87
C ASN A 208 10.35 6.22 -18.39
N GLU A 209 11.29 6.78 -19.15
CA GLU A 209 12.73 6.79 -18.87
C GLU A 209 13.40 8.18 -18.83
N ASP A 210 12.64 9.24 -19.08
CA ASP A 210 13.13 10.63 -19.05
C ASP A 210 12.25 11.50 -18.12
N ILE A 211 10.96 11.59 -18.44
CA ILE A 211 9.92 12.32 -17.71
C ILE A 211 8.79 11.38 -17.25
N TRP A 212 7.98 11.80 -16.28
CA TRP A 212 6.94 10.97 -15.63
C TRP A 212 7.52 9.69 -14.99
N THR A 213 8.74 9.83 -14.49
CA THR A 213 9.53 8.82 -13.78
C THR A 213 10.43 9.54 -12.78
N THR A 214 11.43 8.88 -12.20
CA THR A 214 12.22 9.42 -11.10
C THR A 214 13.70 9.53 -11.45
N ALA A 215 14.27 10.71 -11.18
CA ALA A 215 15.72 10.92 -11.15
C ALA A 215 16.28 10.41 -9.82
N VAL A 216 17.34 9.59 -9.85
CA VAL A 216 17.90 8.98 -8.64
C VAL A 216 19.33 9.44 -8.44
N TYR A 217 19.62 10.05 -7.29
CA TYR A 217 20.96 10.51 -6.95
C TYR A 217 21.49 9.83 -5.70
N HIS A 218 22.73 9.33 -5.78
CA HIS A 218 23.48 8.89 -4.61
C HIS A 218 24.22 10.08 -4.01
N ALA A 219 24.07 10.28 -2.70
CA ALA A 219 24.78 11.27 -1.92
C ALA A 219 25.88 10.59 -1.08
N PRO A 220 27.15 10.70 -1.50
CA PRO A 220 28.27 10.11 -0.76
C PRO A 220 28.48 10.79 0.59
N ALA A 221 29.26 10.11 1.45
CA ALA A 221 29.69 10.66 2.73
C ALA A 221 30.31 12.07 2.57
N GLY A 222 29.84 13.02 3.38
CA GLY A 222 30.29 14.40 3.36
C GLY A 222 29.50 15.33 2.43
N THR A 223 28.46 14.82 1.75
CA THR A 223 27.51 15.65 1.02
C THR A 223 26.84 16.67 1.96
N PRO A 224 26.85 17.98 1.64
CA PRO A 224 26.20 18.99 2.48
C PRO A 224 24.68 18.80 2.51
N THR A 225 24.04 19.18 3.62
CA THR A 225 22.58 19.13 3.74
C THR A 225 21.91 20.43 3.28
N ARG A 226 20.65 20.30 2.88
CA ARG A 226 19.72 21.40 2.61
C ARG A 226 18.35 21.07 3.21
N ALA A 227 17.73 22.07 3.82
CA ALA A 227 16.35 21.98 4.28
C ALA A 227 15.41 22.10 3.07
N VAL A 228 14.45 21.18 2.96
CA VAL A 228 13.39 21.16 1.95
C VAL A 228 12.05 21.39 2.64
N THR A 229 11.29 22.38 2.19
CA THR A 229 9.93 22.63 2.70
C THR A 229 8.91 21.81 1.93
N VAL A 230 8.14 20.98 2.64
CA VAL A 230 7.10 20.11 2.06
C VAL A 230 5.73 20.73 2.31
N ARG A 231 5.03 21.11 1.23
CA ARG A 231 3.81 21.92 1.34
C ARG A 231 2.62 21.17 1.92
N ASN A 232 2.37 19.93 1.49
CA ASN A 232 1.18 19.19 1.93
C ASN A 232 1.21 18.83 3.42
N SER A 233 2.40 18.58 3.96
CA SER A 233 2.59 18.23 5.36
C SER A 233 2.99 19.43 6.24
N GLY A 234 3.41 20.54 5.64
CA GLY A 234 3.99 21.68 6.37
C GLY A 234 5.37 21.40 6.99
N LYS A 235 5.98 20.25 6.66
CA LYS A 235 7.26 19.81 7.22
C LYS A 235 8.44 20.54 6.59
N SER A 236 9.54 20.59 7.33
CA SER A 236 10.86 20.92 6.78
C SER A 236 11.81 19.78 7.09
N ILE A 237 12.42 19.20 6.05
CA ILE A 237 13.32 18.05 6.20
C ILE A 237 14.72 18.37 5.67
N ASP A 238 15.75 17.96 6.40
CA ASP A 238 17.13 18.10 5.99
C ASP A 238 17.58 16.89 5.18
N VAL A 239 17.91 17.10 3.91
CA VAL A 239 18.42 16.04 3.02
C VAL A 239 19.83 16.35 2.53
N PRO A 240 20.68 15.34 2.29
CA PRO A 240 21.93 15.56 1.59
C PRO A 240 21.62 16.03 0.16
N TYR A 241 22.26 17.09 -0.32
CA TYR A 241 21.93 17.68 -1.61
C TYR A 241 23.14 18.34 -2.27
N LEU A 242 23.37 18.01 -3.55
CA LEU A 242 24.36 18.68 -4.38
C LEU A 242 23.70 19.61 -5.40
N PRO A 243 24.28 20.79 -5.69
CA PRO A 243 23.68 21.78 -6.59
C PRO A 243 23.41 21.32 -8.03
N HIS A 244 23.87 20.14 -8.44
CA HIS A 244 23.63 19.58 -9.77
C HIS A 244 22.49 18.56 -9.81
N TYR A 245 21.92 18.17 -8.66
CA TYR A 245 20.75 17.28 -8.62
C TYR A 245 19.55 17.99 -9.23
N ARG A 246 18.86 17.33 -10.16
CA ARG A 246 17.70 17.89 -10.88
C ARG A 246 16.55 16.90 -10.85
N PRO A 247 15.33 17.36 -10.55
CA PRO A 247 14.15 16.54 -10.75
C PRO A 247 13.88 16.34 -12.24
N THR A 248 13.01 15.38 -12.57
CA THR A 248 12.51 15.22 -13.94
C THR A 248 11.81 16.48 -14.46
N GLN A 249 11.80 16.66 -15.79
CA GLN A 249 11.30 17.87 -16.45
C GLN A 249 9.82 17.76 -16.87
N ASP A 250 8.98 17.32 -15.95
CA ASP A 250 7.52 17.26 -16.06
C ASP A 250 6.86 17.99 -14.88
N SER A 251 5.53 17.94 -14.79
CA SER A 251 4.82 18.65 -13.70
C SER A 251 4.96 17.97 -12.34
N ASP A 252 5.23 16.67 -12.31
CA ASP A 252 5.46 15.92 -11.07
C ASP A 252 6.89 16.07 -10.58
N ALA A 253 7.85 16.39 -11.46
CA ALA A 253 9.21 16.77 -11.11
C ALA A 253 9.80 15.91 -9.98
N HIS A 254 9.79 14.60 -10.20
CA HIS A 254 10.23 13.62 -9.22
C HIS A 254 11.75 13.60 -9.09
N ILE A 255 12.19 13.47 -7.85
CA ILE A 255 13.60 13.26 -7.49
C ILE A 255 13.67 12.37 -6.26
N ALA A 256 14.61 11.44 -6.28
CA ALA A 256 14.99 10.62 -5.15
C ALA A 256 16.48 10.81 -4.83
N ILE A 257 16.81 10.90 -3.55
CA ILE A 257 18.17 11.06 -3.06
C ILE A 257 18.46 9.98 -2.04
N ILE A 258 19.44 9.13 -2.31
CA ILE A 258 19.91 8.07 -1.42
C ILE A 258 21.13 8.58 -0.66
N ASP A 259 21.06 8.60 0.67
CA ASP A 259 22.21 8.86 1.54
C ASP A 259 23.01 7.57 1.74
N ASP A 260 24.16 7.47 1.06
CA ASP A 260 25.02 6.27 1.09
C ASP A 260 25.59 5.96 2.48
N THR A 261 25.48 6.89 3.44
CA THR A 261 26.03 6.69 4.79
C THR A 261 25.10 5.93 5.73
N ASN A 262 23.79 5.97 5.47
CA ASN A 262 22.78 5.41 6.36
C ASN A 262 21.67 4.62 5.63
N GLY A 263 21.65 4.64 4.30
CA GLY A 263 20.67 3.94 3.48
C GLY A 263 19.28 4.58 3.50
N CYS A 264 19.18 5.84 3.92
CA CYS A 264 17.93 6.59 3.86
C CYS A 264 17.74 7.16 2.46
N GLU A 265 16.56 6.94 1.91
CA GLU A 265 16.14 7.42 0.62
C GLU A 265 15.06 8.48 0.81
N TYR A 266 15.25 9.63 0.18
CA TYR A 266 14.36 10.79 0.29
C TYR A 266 13.82 11.11 -1.10
N GLU A 267 12.52 10.97 -1.28
CA GLU A 267 11.88 11.26 -2.57
C GLU A 267 10.79 12.30 -2.47
N PHE A 268 10.63 13.06 -3.55
CA PHE A 268 9.80 14.24 -3.59
C PHE A 268 8.97 14.31 -4.87
N GLN A 269 7.78 14.91 -4.74
CA GLN A 269 6.97 15.36 -5.87
C GLN A 269 6.94 16.88 -5.92
N SER A 270 6.94 17.41 -7.15
CA SER A 270 6.98 18.81 -7.52
C SER A 270 8.15 19.54 -6.86
N PHE A 271 9.33 18.93 -6.94
CA PHE A 271 10.53 19.47 -6.33
C PHE A 271 11.01 20.72 -7.09
N ALA A 272 11.16 21.83 -6.37
CA ALA A 272 11.58 23.11 -6.89
C ALA A 272 12.99 23.46 -6.36
N THR A 273 14.00 23.27 -7.21
CA THR A 273 15.42 23.43 -6.83
C THR A 273 15.77 24.84 -6.36
N GLU A 274 15.11 25.87 -6.89
CA GLU A 274 15.39 27.28 -6.58
C GLU A 274 14.90 27.68 -5.19
N SER A 275 13.79 27.07 -4.76
CA SER A 275 13.15 27.38 -3.47
C SER A 275 13.41 26.31 -2.41
N MET A 276 14.05 25.19 -2.78
CA MET A 276 14.16 23.98 -1.97
C MET A 276 12.80 23.62 -1.34
N SER A 277 11.80 23.43 -2.19
CA SER A 277 10.46 23.06 -1.76
C SER A 277 9.88 21.92 -2.60
N ALA A 278 8.94 21.19 -2.04
CA ALA A 278 8.21 20.10 -2.70
C ALA A 278 6.72 20.16 -2.29
N ILE A 279 5.84 19.53 -3.08
CA ILE A 279 4.44 19.35 -2.66
C ILE A 279 4.34 18.20 -1.65
N ALA A 280 4.93 17.07 -2.00
CA ALA A 280 4.85 15.82 -1.27
C ALA A 280 6.25 15.20 -1.12
N GLN A 281 6.37 14.32 -0.12
CA GLN A 281 7.61 13.65 0.24
C GLN A 281 7.32 12.39 1.06
N ALA A 282 8.05 11.32 0.77
CA ALA A 282 8.22 10.19 1.67
C ALA A 282 9.70 9.79 1.76
N THR A 283 10.00 8.94 2.73
CA THR A 283 11.35 8.44 2.93
C THR A 283 11.30 6.96 3.21
N TYR A 284 12.20 6.24 2.56
CA TYR A 284 12.31 4.80 2.64
C TYR A 284 13.71 4.40 3.05
N ARG A 285 13.89 3.09 3.25
CA ARG A 285 15.21 2.50 3.47
C ARG A 285 15.61 1.64 2.30
N VAL A 286 16.70 2.01 1.66
CA VAL A 286 17.30 1.12 0.65
C VAL A 286 17.90 -0.12 1.33
N ASP A 287 17.94 -1.20 0.57
CA ASP A 287 18.44 -2.54 0.88
C ASP A 287 17.78 -3.25 2.07
N THR A 288 17.01 -2.57 2.92
CA THR A 288 16.45 -3.11 4.17
C THR A 288 14.98 -2.77 4.41
N GLY A 289 14.45 -1.76 3.73
CA GLY A 289 13.01 -1.47 3.70
C GLY A 289 12.29 -2.31 2.65
N SER A 290 10.96 -2.39 2.73
CA SER A 290 10.18 -3.14 1.74
C SER A 290 9.90 -2.35 0.46
N GLY A 291 10.05 -1.02 0.48
CA GLY A 291 9.60 -0.12 -0.59
C GLY A 291 8.10 0.24 -0.51
N GLY A 292 7.45 -0.08 0.60
CA GLY A 292 6.09 0.36 0.92
C GLY A 292 6.07 1.19 2.18
N HIS A 293 5.10 2.10 2.29
CA HIS A 293 5.00 3.04 3.39
C HIS A 293 3.61 2.99 4.04
N VAL A 294 3.53 3.33 5.33
CA VAL A 294 2.24 3.60 5.98
C VAL A 294 1.60 4.81 5.32
N SER A 295 0.29 4.78 5.09
CA SER A 295 -0.40 5.94 4.53
C SER A 295 -0.19 7.22 5.33
N GLY A 296 0.17 8.28 4.60
CA GLY A 296 0.22 9.64 5.09
C GLY A 296 -0.28 10.64 4.04
N PRO A 297 -0.31 11.94 4.39
CA PRO A 297 -0.91 12.97 3.54
C PRO A 297 -0.06 13.40 2.33
N ALA A 298 1.09 12.78 2.06
CA ALA A 298 2.12 13.40 1.23
C ALA A 298 2.98 12.44 0.40
N HIS A 299 2.39 11.50 -0.34
CA HIS A 299 3.15 10.65 -1.26
C HIS A 299 2.31 10.09 -2.44
N SER A 300 2.91 9.18 -3.22
CA SER A 300 2.30 8.46 -4.36
C SER A 300 0.90 7.90 -4.03
N GLY A 301 0.06 7.75 -5.07
CA GLY A 301 -1.32 7.27 -4.94
C GLY A 301 -1.42 6.05 -4.04
N GLY A 302 -0.50 5.09 -4.21
CA GLY A 302 -0.47 3.81 -3.50
C GLY A 302 0.48 3.69 -2.30
N GLU A 303 1.25 4.73 -1.95
CA GLU A 303 2.32 4.71 -0.92
C GLU A 303 3.40 3.65 -1.16
N LEU A 304 3.74 3.45 -2.42
CA LEU A 304 4.94 2.73 -2.83
C LEU A 304 6.03 3.72 -3.22
N SER A 305 7.28 3.38 -2.92
CA SER A 305 8.41 4.22 -3.29
C SER A 305 8.45 4.46 -4.80
N TYR A 306 8.90 5.62 -5.26
CA TYR A 306 9.13 5.82 -6.69
C TYR A 306 10.29 4.98 -7.24
N LEU A 307 11.18 4.48 -6.38
CA LEU A 307 12.20 3.48 -6.74
C LEU A 307 11.63 2.06 -6.79
N ALA A 308 10.43 1.83 -6.24
CA ALA A 308 9.81 0.51 -6.22
C ALA A 308 9.59 0.03 -7.66
N GLY A 309 10.24 -1.06 -8.04
CA GLY A 309 10.09 -1.69 -9.36
C GLY A 309 10.56 -0.85 -10.55
N LEU A 310 11.45 0.12 -10.31
CA LEU A 310 12.08 0.93 -11.33
C LEU A 310 13.03 0.09 -12.19
N ILE A 311 12.87 0.11 -13.52
CA ILE A 311 13.85 -0.52 -14.43
C ILE A 311 15.13 0.30 -14.40
N THR A 312 16.28 -0.33 -14.17
CA THR A 312 17.57 0.35 -14.03
C THR A 312 18.49 0.12 -15.24
N PRO A 313 19.45 1.03 -15.48
CA PRO A 313 20.53 0.78 -16.44
C PRO A 313 21.29 -0.52 -16.17
N GLU A 314 21.46 -0.87 -14.89
CA GLU A 314 22.11 -2.09 -14.42
C GLU A 314 21.34 -3.35 -14.84
N ASP A 315 20.01 -3.34 -14.76
CA ASP A 315 19.16 -4.44 -15.27
C ASP A 315 19.37 -4.64 -16.77
N VAL A 316 19.30 -3.54 -17.52
CA VAL A 316 19.39 -3.56 -18.98
C VAL A 316 20.78 -3.97 -19.44
N GLN A 317 21.83 -3.56 -18.71
CA GLN A 317 23.20 -4.00 -18.94
C GLN A 317 23.40 -5.48 -18.58
N GLY A 318 22.78 -5.94 -17.49
CA GLY A 318 22.79 -7.34 -17.06
C GLY A 318 21.98 -8.26 -17.98
N GLY A 319 21.08 -7.69 -18.78
CA GLY A 319 20.21 -8.45 -19.69
C GLY A 319 19.02 -9.11 -18.96
N VAL A 320 18.79 -8.75 -17.69
CA VAL A 320 17.77 -9.36 -16.84
C VAL A 320 17.22 -8.30 -15.88
N ILE A 321 15.90 -8.28 -15.76
CA ILE A 321 15.18 -7.57 -14.70
C ILE A 321 14.69 -8.68 -13.74
N ASP A 322 15.24 -8.73 -12.53
CA ASP A 322 15.01 -9.82 -11.57
C ASP A 322 14.16 -9.40 -10.35
N HIS A 323 13.33 -8.37 -10.54
CA HIS A 323 12.36 -7.86 -9.58
C HIS A 323 10.99 -7.60 -10.24
N ALA A 324 9.98 -7.38 -9.42
CA ALA A 324 8.67 -6.91 -9.86
C ALA A 324 8.77 -5.46 -10.31
N LEU A 325 7.96 -5.10 -11.31
CA LEU A 325 7.91 -3.74 -11.86
C LEU A 325 6.88 -2.88 -11.13
N ARG A 326 6.92 -1.57 -11.36
CA ARG A 326 5.86 -0.63 -10.99
C ARG A 326 5.07 -0.22 -12.22
N PHE A 327 3.76 -0.07 -12.05
CA PHE A 327 2.91 0.49 -13.08
C PHE A 327 1.90 1.50 -12.53
N ALA A 328 1.36 2.31 -13.44
CA ALA A 328 0.26 3.24 -13.19
C ALA A 328 -0.73 3.19 -14.37
N ILE A 329 -2.03 3.35 -14.10
CA ILE A 329 -3.11 3.21 -15.09
C ILE A 329 -4.21 4.28 -14.93
N PRO A 330 -5.14 4.44 -15.90
CA PRO A 330 -6.18 5.47 -15.83
C PRO A 330 -7.50 5.02 -15.19
N ILE A 331 -7.54 3.86 -14.54
CA ILE A 331 -8.78 3.23 -14.10
C ILE A 331 -8.77 2.80 -12.63
N ASN A 332 -7.98 3.48 -11.79
CA ASN A 332 -7.81 3.10 -10.38
C ASN A 332 -9.09 3.38 -9.58
N ALA A 333 -9.39 2.46 -8.68
CA ALA A 333 -10.47 2.58 -7.70
C ALA A 333 -10.07 3.47 -6.54
N PRO A 334 -11.03 4.05 -5.79
CA PRO A 334 -10.75 4.76 -4.54
C PRO A 334 -10.26 3.85 -3.40
N THR A 335 -10.12 2.54 -3.65
CA THR A 335 -9.66 1.54 -2.70
C THR A 335 -8.28 1.02 -3.09
N TYR A 336 -7.64 0.31 -2.17
CA TYR A 336 -6.29 -0.22 -2.32
C TYR A 336 -6.22 -1.65 -1.80
N VAL A 337 -5.14 -2.37 -2.09
CA VAL A 337 -4.80 -3.67 -1.54
C VAL A 337 -3.30 -3.70 -1.25
N TYR A 338 -2.87 -4.50 -0.28
CA TYR A 338 -1.44 -4.55 0.07
C TYR A 338 -0.62 -5.14 -1.10
N PRO A 339 0.58 -4.59 -1.37
CA PRO A 339 1.37 -3.70 -0.51
C PRO A 339 1.00 -2.21 -0.53
N GLY A 340 0.10 -1.77 -1.41
CA GLY A 340 -0.42 -0.41 -1.35
C GLY A 340 -1.18 -0.16 -0.03
N THR A 341 -1.11 1.05 0.50
CA THR A 341 -1.77 1.41 1.77
C THR A 341 -2.76 2.57 1.66
N ARG A 342 -2.88 3.14 0.46
CA ARG A 342 -3.84 4.19 0.10
C ARG A 342 -4.16 4.15 -1.39
N SER A 343 -5.09 4.99 -1.81
CA SER A 343 -5.38 5.21 -3.23
C SER A 343 -5.75 6.66 -3.52
N ASP A 344 -5.35 7.18 -4.68
CA ASP A 344 -5.88 8.43 -5.25
C ASP A 344 -6.85 8.20 -6.44
N GLY A 345 -7.16 6.93 -6.73
CA GLY A 345 -8.13 6.50 -7.71
C GLY A 345 -9.55 7.00 -7.43
N THR A 346 -10.35 7.15 -8.50
CA THR A 346 -11.72 7.68 -8.41
C THR A 346 -12.73 6.88 -9.20
N VAL A 347 -12.31 5.81 -9.88
CA VAL A 347 -13.18 5.01 -10.75
C VAL A 347 -13.93 3.96 -9.91
N PRO A 348 -15.27 4.02 -9.80
CA PRO A 348 -16.02 2.98 -9.11
C PRO A 348 -15.77 1.62 -9.74
N ASP A 349 -15.54 0.60 -8.91
CA ASP A 349 -15.17 -0.76 -9.33
C ASP A 349 -13.91 -0.85 -10.23
N GLY A 350 -13.08 0.20 -10.20
CA GLY A 350 -11.78 0.26 -10.84
C GLY A 350 -10.76 -0.72 -10.23
N VAL A 351 -9.51 -0.56 -10.65
CA VAL A 351 -8.39 -1.37 -10.16
C VAL A 351 -7.91 -0.81 -8.82
N PRO A 352 -7.88 -1.59 -7.73
CA PRO A 352 -7.34 -1.09 -6.47
C PRO A 352 -5.82 -0.95 -6.56
N GLU A 353 -5.28 0.15 -6.04
CA GLU A 353 -3.83 0.34 -5.99
C GLU A 353 -3.14 -0.68 -5.10
N GLY A 354 -1.89 -1.00 -5.41
CA GLY A 354 -1.15 -2.12 -4.85
C GLY A 354 -1.51 -3.48 -5.42
N ILE A 355 -2.46 -3.60 -6.37
CA ILE A 355 -2.72 -4.87 -7.03
C ILE A 355 -1.51 -5.32 -7.87
N ARG A 356 -1.29 -6.63 -7.94
CA ARG A 356 -0.23 -7.22 -8.76
C ARG A 356 -0.79 -7.75 -10.08
N ILE A 357 -0.19 -7.37 -11.20
CA ILE A 357 -0.43 -7.97 -12.51
C ILE A 357 0.67 -8.96 -12.88
N GLN A 358 0.35 -9.88 -13.79
CA GLN A 358 1.31 -10.79 -14.39
C GLN A 358 1.02 -10.91 -15.89
N LEU A 359 2.06 -10.96 -16.72
CA LEU A 359 1.91 -11.41 -18.10
C LEU A 359 1.76 -12.93 -18.13
N ASP A 360 0.79 -13.48 -18.86
CA ASP A 360 0.52 -14.92 -18.89
C ASP A 360 1.83 -15.72 -19.00
N PRO A 361 2.21 -16.53 -17.99
CA PRO A 361 3.48 -17.24 -17.98
C PRO A 361 3.54 -18.36 -19.03
N SER A 362 2.41 -18.71 -19.66
CA SER A 362 2.35 -19.67 -20.77
C SER A 362 2.57 -19.02 -22.14
N LEU A 363 2.52 -17.69 -22.24
CA LEU A 363 2.77 -16.96 -23.48
C LEU A 363 4.23 -17.17 -23.94
N ASP A 364 4.41 -17.77 -25.12
CA ASP A 364 5.74 -17.95 -25.70
C ASP A 364 6.24 -16.64 -26.32
N LEU A 365 7.01 -15.86 -25.56
CA LEU A 365 7.58 -14.58 -25.99
C LEU A 365 8.46 -14.68 -27.24
N ARG A 366 8.95 -15.88 -27.61
CA ARG A 366 9.76 -16.07 -28.82
C ARG A 366 8.94 -15.98 -30.10
N THR A 367 7.63 -16.24 -30.00
CA THR A 367 6.69 -16.14 -31.12
C THR A 367 6.31 -14.69 -31.42
N LEU A 368 6.62 -13.78 -30.50
CA LEU A 368 6.36 -12.35 -30.62
C LEU A 368 7.60 -11.64 -31.19
N ASN A 369 7.37 -10.67 -32.07
CA ASN A 369 8.43 -9.82 -32.62
C ASN A 369 8.80 -8.70 -31.64
N LEU A 370 9.23 -9.09 -30.43
CA LEU A 370 9.69 -8.16 -29.39
C LEU A 370 11.17 -7.84 -29.58
N SER A 371 11.53 -6.58 -29.35
CA SER A 371 12.93 -6.17 -29.21
C SER A 371 13.57 -6.87 -27.99
N PRO A 372 14.92 -6.89 -27.89
CA PRO A 372 15.59 -7.44 -26.72
C PRO A 372 15.13 -6.81 -25.40
N PHE A 373 14.93 -5.49 -25.39
CA PHE A 373 14.43 -4.77 -24.21
C PHE A 373 12.99 -5.16 -23.88
N GLN A 374 12.07 -5.09 -24.86
CA GLN A 374 10.67 -5.49 -24.65
C GLN A 374 10.54 -6.93 -24.13
N ARG A 375 11.37 -7.85 -24.65
CA ARG A 375 11.40 -9.24 -24.19
C ARG A 375 11.90 -9.36 -22.75
N MET A 376 12.86 -8.54 -22.35
CA MET A 376 13.35 -8.50 -20.96
C MET A 376 12.24 -8.07 -20.01
N VAL A 377 11.54 -6.97 -20.33
CA VAL A 377 10.41 -6.47 -19.54
C VAL A 377 9.27 -7.50 -19.50
N ALA A 378 8.90 -8.08 -20.64
CA ALA A 378 7.87 -9.12 -20.70
C ALA A 378 8.25 -10.37 -19.88
N THR A 379 9.53 -10.74 -19.84
CA THR A 379 10.02 -11.85 -19.00
C THR A 379 9.89 -11.52 -17.51
N ALA A 380 10.21 -10.28 -17.11
CA ALA A 380 10.00 -9.82 -15.74
C ALA A 380 8.51 -9.81 -15.37
N LEU A 381 7.64 -9.35 -16.27
CA LEU A 381 6.18 -9.41 -16.07
C LEU A 381 5.65 -10.85 -15.94
N GLN A 382 6.26 -11.84 -16.59
CA GLN A 382 5.90 -13.25 -16.40
C GLN A 382 6.36 -13.80 -15.05
N LYS A 383 7.59 -13.47 -14.62
CA LYS A 383 8.22 -14.09 -13.45
C LYS A 383 7.93 -13.37 -12.13
N TYR A 384 7.90 -12.05 -12.17
CA TYR A 384 7.72 -11.17 -11.01
C TYR A 384 6.47 -10.30 -11.13
N GLY A 385 5.95 -10.06 -12.33
CA GLY A 385 4.78 -9.19 -12.49
C GLY A 385 5.09 -7.73 -12.19
N ALA A 386 4.03 -6.94 -11.98
CA ALA A 386 4.14 -5.52 -11.63
C ALA A 386 3.07 -5.11 -10.61
N PHE A 387 3.35 -4.13 -9.76
CA PHE A 387 2.42 -3.57 -8.79
C PHE A 387 1.90 -2.20 -9.23
N ASP A 388 0.59 -2.01 -9.06
CA ASP A 388 -0.07 -0.72 -9.30
C ASP A 388 0.34 0.23 -8.18
N ALA A 389 0.78 1.43 -8.51
CA ALA A 389 1.32 2.39 -7.55
C ALA A 389 0.70 3.79 -7.66
N ASP A 390 -0.05 4.08 -8.72
CA ASP A 390 -0.51 5.43 -9.02
C ASP A 390 -1.59 5.46 -10.11
N VAL A 391 -2.39 6.52 -10.10
CA VAL A 391 -3.17 6.94 -11.26
C VAL A 391 -2.27 7.59 -12.32
N ALA A 392 -2.48 7.21 -13.58
CA ALA A 392 -1.86 7.84 -14.74
C ALA A 392 -2.87 8.10 -15.87
N LYS A 393 -2.47 8.86 -16.90
CA LYS A 393 -3.31 9.11 -18.09
C LYS A 393 -3.32 7.95 -19.09
N SER A 394 -2.31 7.09 -19.02
CA SER A 394 -2.07 5.93 -19.89
C SER A 394 -1.69 4.74 -19.00
N PHE A 395 -1.33 3.61 -19.61
CA PHE A 395 -0.69 2.51 -18.91
C PHE A 395 0.82 2.68 -19.04
N SER A 396 1.48 3.05 -17.95
CA SER A 396 2.94 3.24 -17.92
C SER A 396 3.63 2.33 -16.91
N LEU A 397 4.79 1.81 -17.31
CA LEU A 397 5.86 1.30 -16.47
C LEU A 397 6.91 2.40 -16.29
N THR A 398 7.75 2.27 -15.27
CA THR A 398 8.78 3.28 -14.96
C THR A 398 10.20 2.70 -15.04
N ALA A 399 11.08 3.43 -15.73
CA ALA A 399 12.52 3.23 -15.77
C ALA A 399 13.23 4.46 -15.20
N ARG A 400 14.40 4.30 -14.58
CA ARG A 400 15.18 5.39 -13.99
C ARG A 400 15.41 6.51 -15.00
N SER A 401 15.18 7.77 -14.60
CA SER A 401 15.37 8.93 -15.46
C SER A 401 16.84 9.11 -15.84
N VAL A 402 17.11 9.30 -17.13
CA VAL A 402 18.47 9.58 -17.62
C VAL A 402 19.00 10.99 -17.26
N ILE A 403 18.14 11.86 -16.69
CA ILE A 403 18.52 13.23 -16.28
C ILE A 403 19.54 13.24 -15.13
N ASP A 404 19.60 12.16 -14.35
CA ASP A 404 20.60 11.99 -13.29
C ASP A 404 22.01 11.67 -13.80
N GLY A 405 22.17 11.54 -15.12
CA GLY A 405 23.43 11.25 -15.78
C GLY A 405 23.62 9.78 -16.14
N THR A 406 22.71 8.90 -15.70
CA THR A 406 22.72 7.49 -16.10
C THR A 406 22.37 7.29 -17.57
N ARG A 407 22.78 6.15 -18.13
CA ARG A 407 22.58 5.81 -19.55
C ARG A 407 22.26 4.33 -19.69
N TYR A 408 21.22 4.03 -20.45
CA TYR A 408 20.92 2.67 -20.86
C TYR A 408 21.83 2.23 -22.01
N PRO A 409 22.30 0.96 -22.02
CA PRO A 409 23.13 0.44 -23.11
C PRO A 409 22.33 0.17 -24.39
N THR A 410 20.99 0.24 -24.32
CA THR A 410 20.08 0.14 -25.46
C THR A 410 18.96 1.16 -25.32
N HIS A 411 18.19 1.36 -26.39
CA HIS A 411 17.03 2.23 -26.36
C HIS A 411 15.91 1.60 -25.54
N ILE A 412 15.27 2.40 -24.68
CA ILE A 412 14.06 2.00 -23.96
C ILE A 412 12.90 2.15 -24.91
N GLU A 413 12.11 1.09 -25.02
CA GLU A 413 11.00 1.00 -25.97
C GLU A 413 9.72 0.62 -25.22
N ASP A 414 8.63 1.30 -25.57
CA ASP A 414 7.29 0.94 -25.12
C ASP A 414 6.94 -0.50 -25.52
N LEU A 415 6.13 -1.17 -24.70
CA LEU A 415 5.68 -2.52 -24.98
C LEU A 415 4.43 -2.49 -25.90
N PRO A 416 4.28 -3.49 -26.80
CA PRO A 416 3.12 -3.57 -27.68
C PRO A 416 1.81 -3.66 -26.89
N ARG A 417 0.80 -2.90 -27.32
CA ARG A 417 -0.52 -2.82 -26.68
C ARG A 417 -1.20 -4.18 -26.57
N GLU A 418 -0.94 -5.08 -27.51
CA GLU A 418 -1.53 -6.42 -27.57
C GLU A 418 -1.18 -7.27 -26.33
N LEU A 419 -0.07 -6.97 -25.66
CA LEU A 419 0.32 -7.64 -24.41
C LEU A 419 -0.68 -7.38 -23.28
N ILE A 420 -1.42 -6.27 -23.30
CA ILE A 420 -2.48 -5.99 -22.31
C ILE A 420 -3.51 -7.11 -22.29
N GLY A 421 -3.88 -7.63 -23.46
CA GLY A 421 -4.84 -8.75 -23.57
C GLY A 421 -4.31 -10.08 -23.03
N GLN A 422 -3.01 -10.17 -22.71
CA GLN A 422 -2.34 -11.33 -22.13
C GLN A 422 -1.99 -11.10 -20.65
N LEU A 423 -2.33 -9.94 -20.08
CA LEU A 423 -2.15 -9.67 -18.66
C LEU A 423 -3.27 -10.30 -17.85
N ARG A 424 -2.94 -10.63 -16.60
CA ARG A 424 -3.90 -11.04 -15.57
C ARG A 424 -3.65 -10.25 -14.30
N PHE A 425 -4.73 -9.72 -13.73
CA PHE A 425 -4.73 -9.15 -12.39
C PHE A 425 -4.85 -10.29 -11.39
N LEU A 426 -3.94 -10.34 -10.43
CA LEU A 426 -3.87 -11.43 -9.46
C LEU A 426 -4.75 -11.14 -8.26
N THR A 427 -5.31 -12.20 -7.69
CA THR A 427 -5.97 -12.10 -6.38
C THR A 427 -4.93 -11.64 -5.36
N PRO A 428 -5.23 -10.61 -4.53
CA PRO A 428 -4.31 -10.17 -3.49
C PRO A 428 -3.94 -11.34 -2.57
N SER A 429 -2.64 -11.49 -2.32
CA SER A 429 -2.07 -12.60 -1.54
C SER A 429 -1.07 -12.13 -0.47
N ILE A 430 -0.78 -10.83 -0.43
CA ILE A 430 0.10 -10.21 0.54
C ILE A 430 -0.78 -9.55 1.60
N SER A 431 -0.55 -9.85 2.88
CA SER A 431 -1.15 -9.10 3.97
C SER A 431 -0.22 -7.96 4.41
N SER A 432 -0.75 -6.90 5.03
CA SER A 432 0.11 -5.85 5.59
C SER A 432 1.09 -6.40 6.62
N THR A 433 0.72 -7.45 7.35
CA THR A 433 1.56 -8.10 8.38
C THR A 433 2.77 -8.84 7.80
N ASP A 434 2.79 -9.07 6.49
CA ASP A 434 3.92 -9.67 5.77
C ASP A 434 4.93 -8.61 5.29
N ILE A 435 4.60 -7.32 5.42
CA ILE A 435 5.38 -6.20 4.88
C ILE A 435 6.00 -5.39 6.01
N GLN A 436 7.22 -4.90 5.79
CA GLN A 436 7.91 -3.95 6.66
C GLN A 436 7.70 -2.54 6.12
N LEU A 437 6.59 -1.89 6.49
CA LEU A 437 6.25 -0.55 6.01
C LEU A 437 7.10 0.52 6.72
N ASP A 438 7.72 1.41 5.94
CA ASP A 438 8.36 2.62 6.44
C ASP A 438 7.29 3.64 6.91
N THR A 439 7.71 4.62 7.73
CA THR A 439 6.77 5.57 8.36
C THR A 439 7.28 6.99 8.39
N ALA A 440 6.32 7.92 8.34
CA ALA A 440 6.48 9.37 8.40
C ALA A 440 7.23 9.90 9.65
N ASP A 441 7.44 9.06 10.67
CA ASP A 441 7.98 9.40 11.98
C ASP A 441 9.28 8.63 12.32
N ASP A 442 9.95 8.06 11.32
CA ASP A 442 11.25 7.44 11.52
C ASP A 442 12.33 8.45 11.94
N GLY A 443 12.82 8.29 13.18
CA GLY A 443 13.90 9.11 13.73
C GLY A 443 15.27 8.86 13.10
N VAL A 444 15.50 7.72 12.44
CA VAL A 444 16.80 7.40 11.81
C VAL A 444 16.96 8.16 10.50
N CYS A 445 15.97 8.07 9.62
CA CYS A 445 15.96 8.80 8.35
C CYS A 445 15.38 10.22 8.47
N LYS A 446 15.43 10.80 9.68
CA LYS A 446 15.10 12.21 9.96
C LYS A 446 13.82 12.71 9.29
N GLN A 447 12.76 11.90 9.32
CA GLN A 447 11.44 12.32 8.91
C GLN A 447 10.86 13.21 10.01
N GLN A 448 11.35 14.46 10.14
CA GLN A 448 10.89 15.35 11.21
C GLN A 448 9.37 15.56 11.10
N ARG A 449 8.68 15.50 12.25
CA ARG A 449 7.21 15.61 12.35
C ARG A 449 6.70 16.96 11.90
#